data_AF-A0A7Z0QPN0-F1
#
_entry.id   AF-A0A7Z0QPN0-F1
#
_cell.length_a   1.000
_cell.length_b   1.000
_cell.length_c   1.000
_cell.angle_alpha   90.00
_cell.angle_beta   90.00
_cell.angle_gamma   90.00
#
_symmetry.space_group_name_H-M   'P 1'
#
loop_
_entity.id
_entity.type
_entity.pdbx_description
1 polymer ?
#
loop_
_entity_poly.entity_id
_entity_poly.type
_entity_poly.pdbx_seq_one_letter_code
_entity_poly.pdbx_strand_id
1 'polypeptide(L)'
;MPRRFRPWFLLPLIGVLACTWAAAAADDAGRYRLDPVHTRVMLAVDHAGFSKAIGTVSGTTGTLRTNGRDWTGAEVEVTVPLERLDFGDAAWNRAVAGRGLLDTERHPVARFVSTRIEAVDDTRARVHGALTLRGVTRDVVLDAVRNGARRHPLPPFRQTVGFSATTTLSRAEFGVDAWRSMIGDAVELRLEVEATRMRATDAAAPDETAPVEPAGRGEDDDAAPDASLPDPEFGPEPDATTGTRSGRPAP
;
A
#
# COMPACT_ATOMS: atom_id res chain seq x y z
N MET A 1 27.73 -85.77 36.46
CA MET A 1 28.03 -84.92 35.28
C MET A 1 27.30 -85.56 34.09
N PRO A 2 26.47 -84.84 33.30
CA PRO A 2 26.93 -83.72 32.47
C PRO A 2 26.00 -82.48 32.35
N ARG A 3 26.70 -81.36 32.19
CA ARG A 3 26.48 -80.14 31.38
C ARG A 3 25.06 -79.66 31.04
N ARG A 4 24.73 -78.52 31.67
CA ARG A 4 23.68 -77.55 31.34
C ARG A 4 23.91 -76.94 29.94
N PHE A 5 22.87 -76.93 29.10
CA PHE A 5 22.80 -76.08 27.90
C PHE A 5 21.68 -75.04 28.12
N ARG A 6 22.06 -73.77 28.23
CA ARG A 6 21.13 -72.63 28.20
C ARG A 6 21.16 -72.06 26.78
N PRO A 7 20.06 -72.05 26.01
CA PRO A 7 20.02 -71.30 24.77
C PRO A 7 19.88 -69.81 25.10
N TRP A 8 20.88 -69.04 24.71
CA TRP A 8 20.87 -67.58 24.74
C TRP A 8 20.02 -67.11 23.56
N PHE A 9 18.78 -66.68 23.81
CA PHE A 9 18.00 -65.99 22.77
C PHE A 9 18.56 -64.57 22.61
N LEU A 10 19.30 -64.36 21.53
CA LEU A 10 19.65 -63.04 21.00
C LEU A 10 18.36 -62.35 20.53
N LEU A 11 17.93 -61.31 21.24
CA LEU A 11 16.95 -60.34 20.75
C LEU A 11 17.63 -59.50 19.65
N PRO A 12 17.11 -59.45 18.40
CA PRO A 12 17.60 -58.50 17.43
C PRO A 12 17.05 -57.12 17.78
N LEU A 13 17.97 -56.21 18.14
CA LEU A 13 17.69 -54.78 18.26
C LEU A 13 17.46 -54.21 16.85
N ILE A 14 16.21 -54.19 16.40
CA ILE A 14 15.81 -53.46 15.19
C ILE A 14 15.85 -51.97 15.55
N GLY A 15 16.97 -51.32 15.22
CA GLY A 15 17.08 -49.86 15.26
C GLY A 15 16.21 -49.26 14.16
N VAL A 16 15.03 -48.75 14.52
CA VAL A 16 14.23 -47.90 13.64
C VAL A 16 14.97 -46.58 13.49
N LEU A 17 15.73 -46.46 12.39
CA LEU A 17 16.31 -45.20 11.97
C LEU A 17 15.16 -44.33 11.45
N ALA A 18 14.56 -43.53 12.34
CA ALA A 18 13.61 -42.51 11.95
C ALA A 18 14.37 -41.43 11.16
N CYS A 19 14.39 -41.57 9.83
CA CYS A 19 14.72 -40.47 8.94
C CYS A 19 13.64 -39.41 9.10
N THR A 20 13.84 -38.48 10.04
CA THR A 20 13.10 -37.22 10.06
C THR A 20 13.50 -36.47 8.80
N TRP A 21 12.69 -36.58 7.75
CA TRP A 21 12.78 -35.68 6.61
C TRP A 21 12.35 -34.31 7.14
N ALA A 22 13.32 -33.53 7.61
CA ALA A 22 13.12 -32.10 7.77
C ALA A 22 12.82 -31.58 6.37
N ALA A 23 11.55 -31.28 6.09
CA ALA A 23 11.20 -30.50 4.93
C ALA A 23 12.03 -29.23 5.01
N ALA A 24 13.02 -29.09 4.12
CA ALA A 24 13.74 -27.84 3.98
C ALA A 24 12.67 -26.77 3.72
N ALA A 25 12.45 -25.90 4.70
CA ALA A 25 11.59 -24.74 4.51
C ALA A 25 12.10 -24.05 3.25
N ALA A 26 11.23 -23.85 2.26
CA ALA A 26 11.60 -23.09 1.07
C ALA A 26 12.08 -21.73 1.55
N ASP A 27 13.38 -21.47 1.42
CA ASP A 27 14.01 -20.24 1.84
C ASP A 27 13.50 -19.11 0.95
N ASP A 28 12.45 -18.42 1.42
CA ASP A 28 11.86 -17.28 0.77
C ASP A 28 12.63 -15.99 1.09
N ALA A 29 13.80 -16.06 1.72
CA ALA A 29 14.72 -14.95 1.77
C ALA A 29 15.11 -14.48 0.36
N GLY A 30 15.37 -13.19 0.21
CA GLY A 30 15.83 -12.59 -1.03
C GLY A 30 15.15 -11.27 -1.36
N ARG A 31 15.39 -10.81 -2.59
CA ARG A 31 14.82 -9.59 -3.16
C ARG A 31 13.64 -9.91 -4.06
N TYR A 32 12.58 -9.12 -3.90
CA TYR A 32 11.33 -9.24 -4.61
C TYR A 32 10.97 -7.90 -5.22
N ARG A 33 10.27 -7.93 -6.36
CA ARG A 33 9.65 -6.77 -6.98
C ARG A 33 8.16 -6.84 -6.80
N LEU A 34 7.56 -5.74 -6.34
CA LEU A 34 6.10 -5.63 -6.25
C LEU A 34 5.49 -5.83 -7.64
N ASP A 35 4.41 -6.59 -7.69
CA ASP A 35 3.60 -6.79 -8.90
C ASP A 35 2.56 -5.65 -9.00
N PRO A 36 2.66 -4.76 -10.01
CA PRO A 36 1.75 -3.62 -10.12
C PRO A 36 0.31 -4.00 -10.45
N VAL A 37 0.07 -5.22 -10.95
CA VAL A 37 -1.26 -5.75 -11.28
C VAL A 37 -1.96 -6.29 -10.03
N HIS A 38 -1.19 -6.96 -9.16
CA HIS A 38 -1.71 -7.62 -7.96
C HIS A 38 -1.44 -6.83 -6.67
N THR A 39 -0.91 -5.62 -6.78
CA THR A 39 -0.76 -4.67 -5.67
C THR A 39 -1.83 -3.59 -5.74
N ARG A 40 -2.53 -3.35 -4.63
CA ARG A 40 -3.57 -2.32 -4.50
C ARG A 40 -3.39 -1.53 -3.21
N VAL A 41 -3.51 -0.21 -3.33
CA VAL A 41 -3.78 0.66 -2.17
C VAL A 41 -5.26 1.01 -2.22
N MET A 42 -5.98 0.75 -1.14
CA MET A 42 -7.34 1.22 -0.92
C MET A 42 -7.30 2.28 0.18
N LEU A 43 -8.08 3.33 0.01
CA LEU A 43 -8.25 4.38 1.01
C LEU A 43 -9.73 4.60 1.30
N ALA A 44 -10.05 4.99 2.53
CA ALA A 44 -11.37 5.43 2.94
C ALA A 44 -11.26 6.70 3.80
N VAL A 45 -12.11 7.70 3.54
CA VAL A 45 -12.13 8.97 4.27
C VAL A 45 -13.56 9.42 4.50
N ASP A 46 -13.86 10.02 5.65
CA ASP A 46 -15.20 10.55 5.93
C ASP A 46 -15.58 11.64 4.91
N HIS A 47 -16.85 11.63 4.50
CA HIS A 47 -17.43 12.62 3.60
C HIS A 47 -18.71 13.19 4.23
N ALA A 48 -18.56 14.41 4.76
CA ALA A 48 -19.60 15.25 5.36
C ALA A 48 -20.39 14.56 6.49
N GLY A 49 -19.80 13.58 7.17
CA GLY A 49 -20.45 12.80 8.22
C GLY A 49 -21.55 11.84 7.75
N PHE A 50 -21.75 11.66 6.43
CA PHE A 50 -22.76 10.76 5.90
C PHE A 50 -22.22 9.38 5.57
N SER A 51 -21.03 9.31 4.98
CA SER A 51 -20.43 8.06 4.51
C SER A 51 -18.91 8.18 4.39
N LYS A 52 -18.26 7.08 4.02
CA LYS A 52 -16.85 7.08 3.61
C LYS A 52 -16.75 7.17 2.10
N ALA A 53 -16.01 8.14 1.59
CA ALA A 53 -15.52 8.10 0.22
C ALA A 53 -14.41 7.05 0.13
N ILE A 54 -14.55 6.10 -0.79
CA ILE A 54 -13.61 4.98 -0.96
C ILE A 54 -12.92 5.13 -2.31
N GLY A 55 -11.59 5.10 -2.29
CA GLY A 55 -10.77 5.16 -3.49
C GLY A 55 -9.77 4.01 -3.54
N THR A 56 -9.26 3.73 -4.73
CA THR A 56 -8.15 2.79 -4.90
C THR A 56 -7.06 3.34 -5.81
N VAL A 57 -5.84 2.84 -5.64
CA VAL A 57 -4.71 3.11 -6.53
C VAL A 57 -4.12 1.76 -6.96
N SER A 58 -3.98 1.59 -8.28
CA SER A 58 -3.34 0.43 -8.91
C SER A 58 -1.97 0.81 -9.46
N GLY A 59 -1.18 -0.15 -9.94
CA GLY A 59 0.09 0.15 -10.59
C GLY A 59 1.23 0.51 -9.62
N THR A 60 1.06 0.21 -8.33
CA THR A 60 2.11 0.43 -7.33
C THR A 60 3.33 -0.43 -7.64
N THR A 61 4.51 0.17 -7.61
CA THR A 61 5.80 -0.51 -7.85
C THR A 61 6.66 -0.43 -6.60
N GLY A 62 7.71 -1.23 -6.54
CA GLY A 62 8.60 -1.22 -5.39
C GLY A 62 9.48 -2.45 -5.30
N THR A 63 10.34 -2.45 -4.28
CA THR A 63 11.18 -3.58 -3.92
C THR A 63 10.96 -3.99 -2.48
N LEU A 64 11.11 -5.28 -2.22
CA LEU A 64 11.06 -5.87 -0.90
C LEU A 64 12.28 -6.78 -0.74
N ARG A 65 13.02 -6.60 0.35
CA ARG A 65 14.04 -7.54 0.81
C ARG A 65 13.52 -8.22 2.07
N THR A 66 13.56 -9.55 2.09
CA THR A 66 13.15 -10.36 3.25
C THR A 66 14.21 -11.40 3.60
N ASN A 67 14.28 -11.79 4.87
CA ASN A 67 15.03 -12.94 5.37
C ASN A 67 14.09 -14.12 5.71
N GLY A 68 13.09 -14.32 4.86
CA GLY A 68 12.07 -15.35 4.99
C GLY A 68 11.00 -14.99 6.03
N ARG A 69 10.95 -15.74 7.14
CA ARG A 69 10.09 -15.43 8.30
C ARG A 69 10.80 -14.56 9.34
N ASP A 70 12.12 -14.44 9.26
CA ASP A 70 12.86 -13.50 10.07
C ASP A 70 12.73 -12.11 9.45
N TRP A 71 12.19 -11.17 10.23
CA TRP A 71 12.03 -9.78 9.81
C TRP A 71 13.33 -8.98 9.93
N THR A 72 14.37 -9.54 10.55
CA THR A 72 15.66 -8.87 10.74
C THR A 72 16.28 -8.50 9.41
N GLY A 73 16.56 -7.20 9.24
CA GLY A 73 17.10 -6.67 8.00
C GLY A 73 16.12 -6.72 6.83
N ALA A 74 14.82 -6.93 7.04
CA ALA A 74 13.85 -6.72 5.98
C ALA A 74 13.74 -5.22 5.64
N GLU A 75 13.55 -4.91 4.36
CA GLU A 75 13.46 -3.55 3.82
C GLU A 75 12.38 -3.50 2.75
N VAL A 76 11.65 -2.40 2.68
CA VAL A 76 10.65 -2.17 1.65
C VAL A 76 10.72 -0.73 1.15
N GLU A 77 10.63 -0.58 -0.17
CA GLU A 77 10.53 0.70 -0.84
C GLU A 77 9.41 0.63 -1.87
N VAL A 78 8.53 1.64 -1.88
CA VAL A 78 7.30 1.64 -2.66
C VAL A 78 7.10 3.00 -3.32
N THR A 79 6.65 2.96 -4.58
CA THR A 79 6.18 4.13 -5.33
C THR A 79 4.75 3.89 -5.78
N VAL A 80 3.85 4.79 -5.40
CA VAL A 80 2.42 4.75 -5.73
C VAL A 80 2.12 5.85 -6.76
N PRO A 81 1.69 5.49 -8.00
CA PRO A 81 1.35 6.48 -9.02
C PRO A 81 -0.04 7.08 -8.74
N LEU A 82 -0.09 8.36 -8.36
CA LEU A 82 -1.33 9.00 -7.93
C LEU A 82 -2.29 9.31 -9.10
N GLU A 83 -1.80 9.33 -10.34
CA GLU A 83 -2.64 9.40 -11.54
C GLU A 83 -3.58 8.20 -11.69
N ARG A 84 -3.28 7.06 -11.04
CA ARG A 84 -4.08 5.84 -11.07
C ARG A 84 -5.10 5.77 -9.93
N LEU A 85 -5.27 6.86 -9.19
CA LEU A 85 -6.27 7.01 -8.15
C LEU A 85 -7.67 7.05 -8.77
N ASP A 86 -8.55 6.21 -8.24
CA ASP A 86 -9.90 6.06 -8.73
C ASP A 86 -10.90 5.91 -7.57
N PHE A 87 -11.86 6.82 -7.52
CA PHE A 87 -13.03 6.84 -6.64
C PHE A 87 -14.31 6.36 -7.35
N GLY A 88 -14.21 5.90 -8.61
CA GLY A 88 -15.32 5.41 -9.40
C GLY A 88 -16.13 6.49 -10.11
N ASP A 89 -15.76 7.76 -9.97
CA ASP A 89 -16.35 8.90 -10.68
C ASP A 89 -15.28 9.87 -11.20
N ALA A 90 -15.43 10.31 -12.45
CA ALA A 90 -14.44 11.13 -13.12
C ALA A 90 -14.31 12.55 -12.53
N ALA A 91 -15.40 13.13 -12.01
CA ALA A 91 -15.34 14.45 -11.38
C ALA A 91 -14.66 14.37 -10.01
N TRP A 92 -14.94 13.31 -9.23
CA TRP A 92 -14.23 13.00 -7.99
C TRP A 92 -12.73 12.82 -8.22
N ASN A 93 -12.34 12.03 -9.22
CA ASN A 93 -10.93 11.81 -9.53
C ASN A 93 -10.22 13.12 -9.88
N ARG A 94 -10.86 13.99 -10.70
CA ARG A 94 -10.31 15.33 -11.02
C ARG A 94 -10.20 16.22 -9.78
N ALA A 95 -11.20 16.22 -8.91
CA ALA A 95 -11.19 17.03 -7.69
C ALA A 95 -10.06 16.61 -6.73
N VAL A 96 -9.88 15.29 -6.53
CA VAL A 96 -8.83 14.75 -5.66
C VAL A 96 -7.42 14.98 -6.23
N ALA A 97 -7.27 14.88 -7.56
CA ALA A 97 -6.01 15.18 -8.25
C ALA A 97 -5.63 16.67 -8.19
N GLY A 98 -6.61 17.57 -8.03
CA GLY A 98 -6.42 19.01 -8.09
C GLY A 98 -5.54 19.60 -6.97
N ARG A 99 -5.11 20.85 -7.17
CA ARG A 99 -4.18 21.59 -6.28
C ARG A 99 -4.63 21.67 -4.81
N GLY A 100 -5.94 21.77 -4.60
CA GLY A 100 -6.53 21.85 -3.25
C GLY A 100 -6.42 20.54 -2.46
N LEU A 101 -6.24 19.41 -3.15
CA LEU A 101 -6.07 18.10 -2.54
C LEU A 101 -4.67 17.55 -2.84
N LEU A 102 -4.51 16.53 -3.68
CA LEU A 102 -3.22 15.85 -3.84
C LEU A 102 -2.20 16.61 -4.72
N ASP A 103 -2.66 17.56 -5.55
CA ASP A 103 -1.82 18.30 -6.52
C ASP A 103 -0.93 17.36 -7.37
N THR A 104 -1.55 16.36 -8.00
CA THR A 104 -0.82 15.26 -8.67
C THR A 104 -0.05 15.72 -9.89
N GLU A 105 -0.36 16.89 -10.45
CA GLU A 105 0.43 17.50 -11.52
C GLU A 105 1.86 17.81 -11.04
N ARG A 106 2.01 18.33 -9.82
CA ARG A 106 3.33 18.64 -9.23
C ARG A 106 3.91 17.50 -8.41
N HIS A 107 3.04 16.65 -7.88
CA HIS A 107 3.39 15.53 -7.02
C HIS A 107 2.75 14.24 -7.55
N PRO A 108 3.23 13.69 -8.68
CA PRO A 108 2.57 12.59 -9.37
C PRO A 108 2.65 11.25 -8.63
N VAL A 109 3.52 11.15 -7.63
CA VAL A 109 3.76 9.91 -6.88
C VAL A 109 3.77 10.16 -5.38
N ALA A 110 3.32 9.15 -4.63
CA ALA A 110 3.67 8.99 -3.23
C ALA A 110 4.79 7.96 -3.10
N ARG A 111 5.78 8.20 -2.24
CA ARG A 111 6.92 7.29 -2.02
C ARG A 111 7.01 6.90 -0.56
N PHE A 112 7.20 5.61 -0.29
CA PHE A 112 7.43 5.10 1.05
C PHE A 112 8.76 4.35 1.10
N VAL A 113 9.57 4.64 2.12
CA VAL A 113 10.84 3.93 2.38
C VAL A 113 10.85 3.50 3.83
N SER A 114 10.96 2.18 4.08
CA SER A 114 11.06 1.66 5.43
C SER A 114 12.35 2.11 6.10
N THR A 115 12.26 2.49 7.37
CA THR A 115 13.41 2.81 8.23
C THR A 115 13.67 1.69 9.23
N ARG A 116 12.62 0.99 9.67
CA ARG A 116 12.72 -0.12 10.63
C ARG A 116 11.50 -1.04 10.53
N ILE A 117 11.73 -2.35 10.66
CA ILE A 117 10.66 -3.35 10.76
C ILE A 117 10.76 -4.03 12.12
N GLU A 118 9.69 -3.93 12.91
CA GLU A 118 9.57 -4.58 14.21
C GLU A 118 8.66 -5.80 14.09
N ALA A 119 9.20 -6.99 14.37
CA ALA A 119 8.39 -8.19 14.46
C ALA A 119 7.41 -8.09 15.63
N VAL A 120 6.13 -8.37 15.37
CA VAL A 120 5.11 -8.60 16.39
C VAL A 120 5.04 -10.11 16.69
N ASP A 121 5.04 -10.92 15.63
CA ASP A 121 5.15 -12.38 15.65
C ASP A 121 5.64 -12.91 14.29
N ASP A 122 5.54 -14.24 14.08
CA ASP A 122 5.98 -14.93 12.87
C ASP A 122 5.30 -14.49 11.56
N THR A 123 4.14 -13.83 11.65
CA THR A 123 3.40 -13.35 10.47
C THR A 123 3.06 -11.87 10.54
N ARG A 124 3.22 -11.20 11.67
CA ARG A 124 2.88 -9.78 11.83
C ARG A 124 4.09 -8.94 12.17
N ALA A 125 4.13 -7.73 11.61
CA ALA A 125 5.18 -6.76 11.89
C ALA A 125 4.64 -5.32 11.82
N ARG A 126 5.31 -4.41 12.53
CA ARG A 126 5.14 -2.97 12.35
C ARG A 126 6.26 -2.45 11.44
N VAL A 127 5.88 -1.91 10.30
CA VAL A 127 6.81 -1.35 9.31
C VAL A 127 6.82 0.17 9.50
N HIS A 128 7.87 0.67 10.13
CA HIS A 128 8.14 2.09 10.27
C HIS A 128 8.82 2.59 9.00
N GLY A 129 8.43 3.76 8.51
CA GLY A 129 9.08 4.35 7.34
C GLY A 129 8.67 5.79 7.07
N ALA A 130 9.42 6.41 6.19
CA ALA A 130 9.15 7.76 5.71
C ALA A 130 8.21 7.69 4.50
N LEU A 131 7.05 8.31 4.62
CA LEU A 131 6.10 8.54 3.52
C LEU A 131 6.26 9.97 3.02
N THR A 132 6.59 10.13 1.75
CA THR A 132 6.51 11.39 1.02
C THR A 132 5.22 11.42 0.22
N LEU A 133 4.34 12.38 0.52
CA LEU A 133 3.09 12.63 -0.18
C LEU A 133 2.90 14.14 -0.34
N ARG A 134 2.55 14.60 -1.55
CA ARG A 134 2.39 16.02 -1.87
C ARG A 134 3.61 16.88 -1.45
N GLY A 135 4.80 16.35 -1.67
CA GLY A 135 6.06 17.01 -1.31
C GLY A 135 6.40 17.06 0.19
N VAL A 136 5.51 16.60 1.07
CA VAL A 136 5.73 16.55 2.52
C VAL A 136 6.13 15.14 2.92
N THR A 137 7.18 15.01 3.74
CA THR A 137 7.64 13.72 4.26
C THR A 137 7.31 13.58 5.75
N ARG A 138 6.69 12.46 6.12
CA ARG A 138 6.32 12.12 7.51
C ARG A 138 6.67 10.68 7.82
N ASP A 139 7.01 10.43 9.07
CA ASP A 139 7.14 9.07 9.58
C ASP A 139 5.76 8.45 9.77
N VAL A 140 5.56 7.25 9.24
CA VAL A 140 4.32 6.49 9.37
C VAL A 140 4.64 5.05 9.77
N VAL A 141 3.66 4.40 10.37
CA VAL A 141 3.76 2.98 10.75
C VAL A 141 2.65 2.21 10.06
N LEU A 142 3.03 1.14 9.36
CA LEU A 142 2.10 0.18 8.77
C LEU A 142 2.05 -1.07 9.65
N ASP A 143 0.85 -1.50 10.03
CA ASP A 143 0.65 -2.83 10.61
C ASP A 143 0.53 -3.83 9.45
N ALA A 144 1.54 -4.68 9.30
CA ALA A 144 1.67 -5.62 8.19
C ALA A 144 1.43 -7.06 8.63
N VAL A 145 0.81 -7.85 7.74
CA VAL A 145 0.58 -9.28 7.89
C VAL A 145 1.16 -9.98 6.66
N ARG A 146 2.02 -10.97 6.88
CA ARG A 146 2.51 -11.89 5.86
C ARG A 146 1.48 -12.98 5.63
N ASN A 147 0.84 -12.95 4.46
CA ASN A 147 -0.21 -13.89 4.08
C ASN A 147 0.37 -15.23 3.62
N GLY A 148 1.52 -15.22 2.96
CA GLY A 148 2.21 -16.44 2.54
C GLY A 148 3.35 -16.22 1.57
N ALA A 149 4.13 -17.28 1.35
CA ALA A 149 5.20 -17.34 0.37
C ALA A 149 5.18 -18.70 -0.33
N ARG A 150 5.03 -18.72 -1.65
CA ARG A 150 4.97 -19.94 -2.45
C ARG A 150 5.24 -19.63 -3.92
N ARG A 151 5.44 -20.68 -4.73
CA ARG A 151 5.36 -20.52 -6.18
C ARG A 151 3.94 -20.16 -6.58
N HIS A 152 3.80 -19.15 -7.42
CA HIS A 152 2.53 -18.75 -8.01
C HIS A 152 1.90 -19.95 -8.74
N PRO A 153 0.59 -20.22 -8.62
CA PRO A 153 -0.04 -21.42 -9.19
C PRO A 153 -0.16 -21.40 -10.71
N LEU A 154 0.03 -20.24 -11.35
CA LEU A 154 0.02 -20.08 -12.80
C LEU A 154 1.42 -19.83 -13.37
N PRO A 155 1.69 -20.22 -14.63
CA PRO A 155 2.93 -19.87 -15.32
C PRO A 155 3.23 -18.36 -15.25
N PRO A 156 4.51 -17.95 -15.10
CA PRO A 156 5.72 -18.78 -15.11
C PRO A 156 6.11 -19.33 -13.72
N PHE A 157 5.17 -19.48 -12.79
CA PHE A 157 5.35 -20.12 -11.47
C PHE A 157 6.48 -19.49 -10.63
N ARG A 158 6.56 -18.15 -10.66
CA ARG A 158 7.55 -17.37 -9.90
C ARG A 158 7.33 -17.58 -8.40
N GLN A 159 8.40 -17.54 -7.62
CA GLN A 159 8.28 -17.45 -6.17
C GLN A 159 7.64 -16.09 -5.84
N THR A 160 6.51 -16.12 -5.13
CA THR A 160 5.71 -14.95 -4.78
C THR A 160 5.50 -14.91 -3.28
N VAL A 161 5.58 -13.70 -2.73
CA VAL A 161 5.23 -13.40 -1.33
C VAL A 161 4.05 -12.44 -1.33
N GLY A 162 3.12 -12.63 -0.39
CA GLY A 162 1.91 -11.82 -0.25
C GLY A 162 1.83 -11.17 1.13
N PHE A 163 1.42 -9.91 1.17
CA PHE A 163 1.22 -9.15 2.40
C PHE A 163 -0.06 -8.35 2.35
N SER A 164 -0.69 -8.18 3.51
CA SER A 164 -1.67 -7.14 3.75
C SER A 164 -1.07 -6.11 4.70
N ALA A 165 -1.41 -4.84 4.56
CA ALA A 165 -1.00 -3.82 5.52
C ALA A 165 -2.09 -2.77 5.74
N THR A 166 -2.12 -2.19 6.93
CA THR A 166 -3.06 -1.11 7.27
C THR A 166 -2.36 0.03 7.99
N THR A 167 -2.87 1.24 7.80
CA THR A 167 -2.51 2.40 8.62
C THR A 167 -3.62 3.44 8.56
N THR A 168 -3.50 4.51 9.33
CA THR A 168 -4.36 5.69 9.20
C THR A 168 -3.47 6.92 9.15
N LEU A 169 -3.69 7.76 8.15
CA LEU A 169 -2.95 9.00 7.95
C LEU A 169 -3.81 10.21 8.30
N SER A 170 -3.20 11.27 8.82
CA SER A 170 -3.83 12.59 8.83
C SER A 170 -3.55 13.28 7.50
N ARG A 171 -4.58 13.72 6.77
CA ARG A 171 -4.35 14.48 5.53
C ARG A 171 -3.72 15.85 5.82
N ALA A 172 -4.01 16.44 6.98
CA ALA A 172 -3.44 17.72 7.38
C ALA A 172 -1.93 17.67 7.59
N GLU A 173 -1.39 16.56 8.07
CA GLU A 173 0.07 16.39 8.24
C GLU A 173 0.85 16.46 6.92
N PHE A 174 0.17 16.19 5.80
CA PHE A 174 0.69 16.31 4.42
C PHE A 174 0.21 17.59 3.71
N GLY A 175 -0.39 18.53 4.45
CA GLY A 175 -0.88 19.82 3.94
C GLY A 175 -2.15 19.74 3.09
N VAL A 176 -2.86 18.61 3.10
CA VAL A 176 -4.10 18.41 2.36
C VAL A 176 -5.27 18.95 3.21
N ASP A 177 -5.41 20.27 3.21
CA ASP A 177 -6.19 21.00 4.20
C ASP A 177 -7.53 21.55 3.69
N ALA A 178 -7.82 21.41 2.39
CA ALA A 178 -9.07 21.90 1.83
C ALA A 178 -10.28 21.14 2.40
N TRP A 179 -11.42 21.84 2.50
CA TRP A 179 -12.72 21.24 2.83
C TRP A 179 -12.79 20.50 4.18
N ARG A 180 -12.11 21.00 5.22
CA ARG A 180 -12.03 20.31 6.54
C ARG A 180 -13.37 19.96 7.20
N SER A 181 -14.45 20.69 6.89
CA SER A 181 -15.80 20.42 7.39
C SER A 181 -16.53 19.33 6.59
N MET A 182 -16.09 19.04 5.37
CA MET A 182 -16.77 18.14 4.43
C MET A 182 -15.97 16.86 4.17
N ILE A 183 -14.67 16.86 4.40
CA ILE A 183 -13.81 15.69 4.27
C ILE A 183 -13.25 15.42 5.67
N GLY A 184 -13.18 14.18 6.14
CA GLY A 184 -12.54 13.82 7.41
C GLY A 184 -11.02 13.92 7.36
N ASP A 185 -10.35 14.14 8.49
CA ASP A 185 -8.88 14.25 8.51
C ASP A 185 -8.19 12.88 8.44
N ALA A 186 -8.77 11.88 9.09
CA ALA A 186 -8.29 10.51 9.11
C ALA A 186 -8.59 9.81 7.78
N VAL A 187 -7.52 9.40 7.09
CA VAL A 187 -7.55 8.58 5.88
C VAL A 187 -7.10 7.17 6.25
N GLU A 188 -8.05 6.25 6.27
CA GLU A 188 -7.80 4.84 6.53
C GLU A 188 -7.21 4.19 5.28
N LEU A 189 -6.08 3.50 5.41
CA LEU A 189 -5.42 2.80 4.31
C LEU A 189 -5.44 1.29 4.53
N ARG A 190 -5.74 0.57 3.46
CA ARG A 190 -5.55 -0.89 3.35
C ARG A 190 -4.75 -1.19 2.09
N LEU A 191 -3.68 -1.95 2.24
CA LEU A 191 -2.80 -2.37 1.17
C LEU A 191 -2.88 -3.88 1.03
N GLU A 192 -2.98 -4.34 -0.21
CA GLU A 192 -2.80 -5.75 -0.57
C GLU A 192 -1.65 -5.81 -1.57
N VAL A 193 -0.66 -6.64 -1.28
CA VAL A 193 0.62 -6.64 -1.99
C VAL A 193 0.98 -8.06 -2.37
N GLU A 194 1.30 -8.27 -3.65
CA GLU A 194 2.07 -9.42 -4.10
C GLU A 194 3.40 -8.96 -4.66
N ALA A 195 4.47 -9.68 -4.35
CA ALA A 195 5.80 -9.42 -4.88
C ALA A 195 6.44 -10.70 -5.39
N THR A 196 7.08 -10.65 -6.55
CA THR A 196 7.72 -11.80 -7.18
C THR A 196 9.23 -11.72 -7.05
N ARG A 197 9.88 -12.87 -6.80
CA ARG A 197 11.32 -12.93 -6.57
C ARG A 197 12.06 -12.46 -7.81
N MET A 198 12.99 -11.54 -7.61
CA MET A 198 13.90 -11.07 -8.65
C MET A 198 14.86 -12.20 -9.03
N ARG A 199 15.18 -12.31 -10.33
CA ARG A 199 16.27 -13.19 -10.77
C ARG A 199 17.61 -12.52 -10.45
N ALA A 200 18.66 -13.31 -10.32
CA ALA A 200 20.01 -12.77 -10.09
C ALA A 200 20.45 -11.78 -11.19
N THR A 201 19.96 -11.96 -12.42
CA THR A 201 20.17 -11.04 -13.55
C THR A 201 19.45 -9.70 -13.39
N ASP A 202 18.36 -9.66 -12.63
CA ASP A 202 17.54 -8.46 -12.42
C ASP A 202 18.04 -7.66 -11.20
N ALA A 203 18.84 -8.28 -10.33
CA ALA A 203 19.40 -7.66 -9.12
C ALA A 203 20.64 -6.81 -9.37
N ALA A 204 21.17 -6.82 -10.60
CA ALA A 204 22.43 -6.17 -10.99
C ALA A 204 22.25 -4.91 -11.83
N ALA A 205 21.02 -4.45 -12.10
CA ALA A 205 20.81 -3.18 -12.79
C ALA A 205 20.91 -2.02 -11.77
N PRO A 206 21.94 -1.16 -11.85
CA PRO A 206 21.90 0.14 -11.21
C PRO A 206 20.89 1.02 -11.98
N ASP A 207 20.33 2.00 -11.27
CA ASP A 207 19.52 3.11 -11.76
C ASP A 207 19.88 3.55 -13.19
N GLU A 208 19.19 3.01 -14.19
CA GLU A 208 19.35 3.40 -15.58
C GLU A 208 18.25 4.41 -15.89
N THR A 209 18.58 5.69 -15.66
CA THR A 209 17.96 6.80 -16.38
C THR A 209 18.11 6.53 -17.87
N ALA A 210 17.11 5.91 -18.47
CA ALA A 210 17.06 5.71 -19.91
C ALA A 210 17.09 7.09 -20.61
N PRO A 211 17.99 7.30 -21.58
CA PRO A 211 17.95 8.51 -22.41
C PRO A 211 16.65 8.53 -23.21
N VAL A 212 15.86 9.59 -23.03
CA VAL A 212 14.75 9.90 -23.93
C VAL A 212 15.36 10.31 -25.27
N GLU A 213 15.22 9.47 -26.30
CA GLU A 213 15.49 9.90 -27.68
C GLU A 213 14.54 11.04 -28.06
N PRO A 214 15.02 12.09 -28.75
CA PRO A 214 14.15 13.20 -29.14
C PRO A 214 13.19 12.73 -30.23
N ALA A 215 11.90 12.75 -29.93
CA ALA A 215 10.85 12.66 -30.93
C ALA A 215 10.97 13.84 -31.91
N GLY A 216 10.93 13.52 -33.20
CA GLY A 216 11.07 14.48 -34.29
C GLY A 216 10.04 15.61 -34.23
N ARG A 217 10.49 16.79 -34.65
CA ARG A 217 9.66 17.96 -34.96
C ARG A 217 8.66 17.60 -36.07
N GLY A 218 7.39 17.54 -35.71
CA GLY A 218 6.27 17.81 -36.61
C GLY A 218 5.61 19.09 -36.12
N GLU A 219 5.81 20.16 -36.88
CA GLU A 219 4.96 21.35 -36.85
C GLU A 219 3.54 20.91 -37.24
N ASP A 220 2.52 21.36 -36.49
CA ASP A 220 1.28 21.91 -37.03
C ASP A 220 0.43 22.52 -35.90
N ASP A 221 0.01 23.76 -36.14
CA ASP A 221 -0.93 24.57 -35.37
C ASP A 221 -2.24 23.84 -35.07
N ASP A 222 -2.79 24.03 -33.86
CA ASP A 222 -4.17 24.54 -33.72
C ASP A 222 -4.53 24.87 -32.26
N ALA A 223 -5.28 25.96 -32.12
CA ALA A 223 -5.57 26.69 -30.90
C ALA A 223 -6.36 25.91 -29.84
N ALA A 224 -5.96 26.06 -28.57
CA ALA A 224 -6.77 25.68 -27.41
C ALA A 224 -7.76 26.82 -27.07
N PRO A 225 -9.05 26.54 -26.83
CA PRO A 225 -9.94 27.51 -26.22
C PRO A 225 -9.70 27.56 -24.70
N ASP A 226 -9.60 28.78 -24.19
CA ASP A 226 -9.69 29.16 -22.79
C ASP A 226 -10.96 28.57 -22.15
N ALA A 227 -10.78 27.71 -21.14
CA ALA A 227 -11.86 27.15 -20.34
C ALA A 227 -11.74 27.66 -18.90
N SER A 228 -11.93 28.97 -18.74
CA SER A 228 -12.37 29.55 -17.49
C SER A 228 -13.75 28.98 -17.13
N LEU A 229 -13.82 28.12 -16.11
CA LEU A 229 -15.08 27.66 -15.56
C LEU A 229 -15.77 28.82 -14.81
N PRO A 230 -17.08 29.06 -15.00
CA PRO A 230 -17.79 30.04 -14.18
C PRO A 230 -17.91 29.56 -12.74
N ASP A 231 -17.82 30.51 -11.80
CA ASP A 231 -18.09 30.28 -10.38
C ASP A 231 -19.49 29.69 -10.17
N PRO A 232 -19.68 28.79 -9.19
CA PRO A 232 -21.02 28.32 -8.84
C PRO A 232 -21.82 29.46 -8.20
N GLU A 233 -22.89 29.89 -8.86
CA GLU A 233 -23.89 30.79 -8.28
C GLU A 233 -24.59 30.09 -7.10
N PHE A 234 -24.13 30.34 -5.88
CA PHE A 234 -24.93 30.11 -4.68
C PHE A 234 -25.92 31.26 -4.55
N GLY A 235 -27.22 30.94 -4.66
CA GLY A 235 -28.30 31.89 -4.38
C GLY A 235 -28.19 32.45 -2.95
N PRO A 236 -28.78 33.64 -2.68
CA PRO A 236 -28.61 34.31 -1.40
C PRO A 236 -29.12 33.45 -0.24
N GLU A 237 -28.31 33.35 0.82
CA GLU A 237 -28.72 32.80 2.12
C GLU A 237 -29.99 33.50 2.62
N PRO A 238 -30.95 32.78 3.24
CA PRO A 238 -32.07 33.43 3.89
C PRO A 238 -31.60 34.16 5.15
N ASP A 239 -31.85 35.47 5.16
CA ASP A 239 -31.58 36.41 6.26
C ASP A 239 -32.08 35.89 7.62
N ALA A 240 -31.15 35.71 8.56
CA ALA A 240 -31.45 35.40 9.95
C ALA A 240 -31.58 36.70 10.77
N THR A 241 -32.68 37.43 10.63
CA THR A 241 -33.21 38.35 11.66
C THR A 241 -34.65 38.69 11.28
N THR A 242 -35.71 38.48 12.08
CA THR A 242 -36.01 39.17 13.34
C THR A 242 -37.34 38.60 13.84
N GLY A 243 -37.40 38.05 15.05
CA GLY A 243 -38.62 37.50 15.63
C GLY A 243 -38.81 37.96 17.07
N THR A 244 -39.19 39.24 17.27
CA THR A 244 -39.67 39.73 18.57
C THR A 244 -40.81 40.74 18.43
N ARG A 245 -41.99 40.31 18.89
CA ARG A 245 -43.12 41.02 19.55
C ARG A 245 -44.44 40.38 19.10
N SER A 246 -45.50 40.26 19.87
CA SER A 246 -45.83 40.64 21.25
C SER A 246 -47.26 40.12 21.46
N GLY A 247 -47.47 39.12 22.32
CA GLY A 247 -48.79 38.69 22.76
C GLY A 247 -49.04 39.16 24.19
N ARG A 248 -49.90 40.16 24.36
CA ARG A 248 -50.36 40.69 25.67
C ARG A 248 -51.56 39.85 26.17
N PRO A 249 -51.70 39.58 27.48
CA PRO A 249 -52.89 38.93 28.02
C PRO A 249 -53.92 39.95 28.56
N ALA A 250 -55.21 39.60 28.54
CA ALA A 250 -56.27 40.00 29.50
C ALA A 250 -57.67 39.56 29.00
N PRO A 251 -58.72 39.57 29.84
CA PRO A 251 -58.73 39.61 31.31
C PRO A 251 -59.04 38.25 31.97
#